data_AF-A0A0H1BBS1-F1
#
_entry.id   AF-A0A0H1BBS1-F1
#
_cell.length_a   1.000
_cell.length_b   1.000
_cell.length_c   1.000
_cell.angle_alpha   90.00
_cell.angle_beta   90.00
_cell.angle_gamma   90.00
#
_symmetry.space_group_name_H-M   'P 1'
#
loop_
_entity.id
_entity.type
_entity.pdbx_description
1 polymer ?
#
loop_
_entity_poly.entity_id
_entity_poly.type
_entity_poly.pdbx_seq_one_letter_code
_entity_poly.pdbx_strand_id
1 'polypeptide(L)'
;MVRIEELPDDFDESLDLNKPHSTGPTPGGQALQNETPFGIKKNATSPTGSTTPAMPPSMASVKSHTAEEILDLMNKTPLFMTDLSKATDGDEENIGIEAIRALQYEGTRVEVAQGLRESGNEVTREKKWSDGKEFYTKAIAVLTGENKWEKSDDPEGDLIKEREIAEACYSNRALCNLELKNYRSTTLDCASALKLNPKNVKAYYRSTCALFALDKIPEAEDTCARGLTLDPSNKPLQTMSAKISARKTVLEEITAKRRAEEELARKEKLILNTALRAREIKIRISDRPPELEDAAIHLSPDPLSPTSTLVFPSVFLYPMDAQSDFVKSFAETETIGDHLSYIFPLPWDSRQEYKLDSVDCFMETAAGGLIKVGKKMPLLKILEGGKVEVVDSLVNINIVPTGKSKQWIEEMKARKGA
;
A
#
# COMPACT_ATOMS: atom_id res chain seq x y z
N MET A 1 50.53 48.40 -3.15
CA MET A 1 51.58 48.00 -4.10
C MET A 1 51.62 46.49 -4.11
N VAL A 2 50.99 45.87 -5.10
CA VAL A 2 50.98 44.42 -5.29
C VAL A 2 52.24 44.06 -6.09
N ARG A 3 53.13 43.26 -5.50
CA ARG A 3 54.35 42.77 -6.12
C ARG A 3 53.99 41.49 -6.89
N ILE A 4 54.28 41.46 -8.18
CA ILE A 4 54.18 40.28 -9.05
C ILE A 4 55.54 39.58 -8.97
N GLU A 5 55.57 38.31 -8.58
CA GLU A 5 56.75 37.44 -8.72
C GLU A 5 56.69 36.75 -10.10
N GLU A 6 57.73 36.96 -10.91
CA GLU A 6 57.93 36.25 -12.18
C GLU A 6 58.71 34.95 -11.92
N LEU A 7 58.30 33.86 -12.56
CA LEU A 7 58.99 32.57 -12.55
C LEU A 7 60.16 32.58 -13.56
N PRO A 8 61.25 31.81 -13.33
CA PRO A 8 62.39 31.75 -14.25
C PRO A 8 62.04 31.07 -15.57
N ASP A 9 62.56 31.64 -16.65
CA ASP A 9 62.38 31.22 -18.04
C ASP A 9 63.47 30.19 -18.41
N ASP A 10 63.25 28.91 -18.11
CA ASP A 10 64.17 27.81 -18.46
C ASP A 10 63.88 27.28 -19.89
N PHE A 11 63.87 28.18 -20.87
CA PHE A 11 63.79 27.79 -22.28
C PHE A 11 65.20 27.70 -22.87
N ASP A 12 65.71 26.47 -23.05
CA ASP A 12 67.00 26.21 -23.70
C ASP A 12 66.89 26.42 -25.23
N GLU A 13 67.25 27.61 -25.69
CA GLU A 13 67.23 28.02 -27.10
C GLU A 13 68.35 27.37 -27.96
N SER A 14 69.12 26.40 -27.45
CA SER A 14 70.24 25.79 -28.18
C SER A 14 69.89 24.50 -28.97
N LEU A 15 68.62 24.06 -28.96
CA LEU A 15 68.15 22.87 -29.68
C LEU A 15 67.90 23.16 -31.18
N ASP A 16 68.88 22.80 -32.01
CA ASP A 16 68.78 22.84 -33.47
C ASP A 16 67.97 21.64 -34.00
N LEU A 17 66.66 21.84 -34.18
CA LEU A 17 65.65 20.81 -34.50
C LEU A 17 65.78 20.17 -35.91
N ASN A 18 66.78 20.55 -36.72
CA ASN A 18 66.90 20.12 -38.12
C ASN A 18 68.09 19.20 -38.44
N LYS A 19 68.78 18.62 -37.45
CA LYS A 19 69.85 17.64 -37.73
C LYS A 19 69.31 16.21 -37.84
N PRO A 20 69.60 15.47 -38.94
CA PRO A 20 69.28 14.05 -39.03
C PRO A 20 70.28 13.23 -38.19
N HIS A 21 69.80 12.50 -37.19
CA HIS A 21 70.62 11.58 -36.41
C HIS A 21 70.85 10.25 -37.15
N SER A 22 72.12 9.85 -37.20
CA SER A 22 72.62 8.58 -37.74
C SER A 22 72.26 7.39 -36.84
N THR A 23 71.98 6.25 -37.47
CA THR A 23 71.61 4.97 -36.86
C THR A 23 72.75 4.30 -36.07
N GLY A 24 72.43 3.87 -34.85
CA GLY A 24 73.25 3.02 -33.96
C GLY A 24 72.35 2.36 -32.90
N PRO A 25 72.68 1.15 -32.39
CA PRO A 25 71.69 0.09 -32.16
C PRO A 25 70.87 0.27 -30.89
N THR A 26 69.56 0.06 -31.04
CA THR A 26 68.54 0.10 -29.98
C THR A 26 68.58 -1.16 -29.12
N PRO A 27 68.65 -1.09 -27.78
CA PRO A 27 68.26 -2.19 -26.91
C PRO A 27 66.75 -2.14 -26.69
N GLY A 28 66.02 -3.08 -27.31
CA GLY A 28 64.80 -3.69 -26.77
C GLY A 28 63.62 -2.79 -26.37
N GLY A 29 63.13 -1.92 -27.25
CA GLY A 29 61.78 -1.37 -27.16
C GLY A 29 60.81 -2.22 -27.97
N GLN A 30 59.93 -2.99 -27.31
CA GLN A 30 58.79 -3.60 -28.00
C GLN A 30 57.92 -2.46 -28.56
N ALA A 31 57.87 -2.38 -29.88
CA ALA A 31 57.06 -1.44 -30.63
C ALA A 31 55.58 -1.55 -30.22
N LEU A 32 54.91 -0.41 -30.04
CA LEU A 32 53.47 -0.31 -30.28
C LEU A 32 53.23 -0.74 -31.73
N GLN A 33 52.88 -2.00 -31.93
CA GLN A 33 52.57 -2.57 -33.23
C GLN A 33 51.14 -2.18 -33.60
N ASN A 34 50.98 -1.39 -34.66
CA ASN A 34 49.82 -1.37 -35.56
C ASN A 34 48.42 -1.62 -34.94
N GLU A 35 47.96 -0.75 -34.04
CA GLU A 35 46.54 -0.77 -33.67
C GLU A 35 45.73 0.02 -34.71
N THR A 36 44.96 -0.70 -35.53
CA THR A 36 43.97 -0.09 -36.41
C THR A 36 42.75 0.35 -35.60
N PRO A 37 42.13 1.53 -35.86
CA PRO A 37 41.02 2.05 -35.05
C PRO A 37 39.85 1.08 -34.88
N PHE A 38 39.62 0.23 -35.88
CA PHE A 38 38.65 -0.84 -35.91
C PHE A 38 39.28 -2.11 -36.52
N GLY A 39 38.82 -3.31 -36.17
CA GLY A 39 39.35 -4.55 -36.76
C GLY A 39 39.06 -4.64 -38.27
N ILE A 40 40.05 -4.94 -39.12
CA ILE A 40 39.82 -4.99 -40.57
C ILE A 40 38.97 -6.20 -40.97
N LYS A 41 37.80 -6.00 -41.58
CA LYS A 41 37.00 -7.09 -42.16
C LYS A 41 37.68 -7.69 -43.39
N LYS A 42 38.15 -8.94 -43.26
CA LYS A 42 38.87 -9.69 -44.31
C LYS A 42 38.11 -9.86 -45.64
N ASN A 43 36.78 -9.74 -45.63
CA ASN A 43 35.93 -9.91 -46.82
C ASN A 43 35.63 -8.60 -47.58
N ALA A 44 36.04 -7.43 -47.08
CA ALA A 44 35.78 -6.13 -47.73
C ALA A 44 36.90 -5.70 -48.71
N THR A 45 38.06 -6.36 -48.67
CA THR A 45 39.23 -6.03 -49.49
C THR A 45 39.62 -7.20 -50.40
N SER A 46 38.80 -7.50 -51.39
CA SER A 46 39.26 -8.31 -52.53
C SER A 46 40.34 -7.54 -53.31
N PRO A 47 41.51 -8.14 -53.62
CA PRO A 47 42.55 -7.45 -54.35
C PRO A 47 42.15 -7.39 -55.83
N THR A 48 41.47 -6.35 -56.24
CA THR A 48 41.35 -6.05 -57.67
C THR A 48 42.71 -5.60 -58.15
N GLY A 49 43.34 -6.40 -59.02
CA GLY A 49 44.64 -6.13 -59.60
C GLY A 49 44.75 -4.70 -60.11
N SER A 50 45.49 -3.87 -59.39
CA SER A 50 45.92 -2.56 -59.85
C SER A 50 47.27 -2.25 -59.23
N THR A 51 48.17 -1.69 -60.02
CA THR A 51 49.54 -1.30 -59.67
C THR A 51 49.58 -0.05 -58.79
N THR A 52 48.64 0.09 -57.85
CA THR A 52 48.57 1.22 -56.92
C THR A 52 49.21 0.85 -55.57
N PRO A 53 49.85 1.81 -54.87
CA PRO A 53 50.41 1.56 -53.54
C PRO A 53 49.34 1.06 -52.56
N ALA A 54 49.68 0.03 -51.78
CA ALA A 54 48.77 -0.52 -50.77
C ALA A 54 48.35 0.57 -49.78
N MET A 55 47.04 0.63 -49.50
CA MET A 55 46.47 1.63 -48.59
C MET A 55 46.98 1.39 -47.16
N PRO A 56 47.29 2.46 -46.39
CA PRO A 56 47.75 2.28 -45.02
C PRO A 56 46.69 1.58 -44.15
N PRO A 57 47.12 0.72 -43.21
CA PRO A 57 46.22 -0.16 -42.45
C PRO A 57 45.14 0.57 -41.66
N SER A 58 45.42 1.79 -41.17
CA SER A 58 44.45 2.66 -40.49
C SER A 58 43.31 3.11 -41.41
N MET A 59 43.59 3.42 -42.68
CA MET A 59 42.57 3.83 -43.64
C MET A 59 41.80 2.61 -44.19
N ALA A 60 42.46 1.45 -44.29
CA ALA A 60 41.81 0.19 -44.66
C ALA A 60 40.82 -0.29 -43.59
N SER A 61 41.14 -0.09 -42.31
CA SER A 61 40.26 -0.36 -41.17
C SER A 61 38.95 0.41 -41.25
N VAL A 62 39.01 1.74 -41.42
CA VAL A 62 37.82 2.59 -41.53
C VAL A 62 37.01 2.27 -42.79
N LYS A 63 37.65 2.02 -43.94
CA LYS A 63 36.94 1.71 -45.19
C LYS A 63 36.34 0.29 -45.24
N SER A 64 36.77 -0.61 -44.37
CA SER A 64 36.24 -1.98 -44.31
C SER A 64 34.89 -2.11 -43.59
N HIS A 65 34.41 -1.02 -42.99
CA HIS A 65 33.15 -0.94 -42.26
C HIS A 65 32.20 0.08 -42.89
N THR A 66 30.90 -0.17 -42.79
CA THR A 66 29.89 0.85 -43.14
C THR A 66 29.82 1.93 -42.06
N ALA A 67 29.25 3.09 -42.38
CA ALA A 67 29.08 4.17 -41.41
C ALA A 67 28.28 3.72 -40.16
N GLU A 68 27.27 2.87 -40.35
CA GLU A 68 26.46 2.32 -39.25
C GLU A 68 27.28 1.36 -38.37
N GLU A 69 28.14 0.54 -38.96
CA GLU A 69 29.03 -0.37 -38.21
C GLU A 69 30.10 0.39 -37.42
N ILE A 70 30.65 1.47 -37.98
CA ILE A 70 31.59 2.34 -37.28
C ILE A 70 30.90 2.98 -36.07
N LEU A 71 29.66 3.44 -36.22
CA LEU A 71 28.89 4.01 -35.12
C LEU A 71 28.59 2.98 -34.02
N ASP A 72 28.34 1.71 -34.37
CA ASP A 72 28.19 0.62 -33.39
C ASP A 72 29.50 0.37 -32.61
N LEU A 73 30.63 0.28 -33.33
CA LEU A 73 31.95 0.10 -32.73
C LEU A 73 32.37 1.29 -31.86
N MET A 74 32.06 2.52 -32.28
CA MET A 74 32.28 3.72 -31.47
C MET A 74 31.43 3.71 -30.20
N ASN A 75 30.16 3.27 -30.28
CA ASN A 75 29.32 3.14 -29.09
C ASN A 75 29.85 2.09 -28.10
N LYS A 76 30.55 1.06 -28.58
CA LYS A 76 31.24 0.09 -27.71
C LYS A 76 32.50 0.66 -27.06
N THR A 77 33.05 1.76 -27.55
CA THR A 77 34.22 2.38 -26.92
C THR A 77 33.76 3.33 -25.81
N PRO A 78 34.18 3.15 -24.54
CA PRO A 78 33.64 3.95 -23.43
C PRO A 78 33.76 5.47 -23.61
N LEU A 79 34.81 5.94 -24.28
CA LEU A 79 35.05 7.36 -24.56
C LEU A 79 34.01 7.98 -25.52
N PHE A 80 33.42 7.18 -26.41
CA PHE A 80 32.47 7.63 -27.43
C PHE A 80 31.07 7.03 -27.25
N MET A 81 30.85 6.32 -26.14
CA MET A 81 29.59 5.66 -25.81
C MET A 81 28.49 6.69 -25.58
N THR A 82 27.43 6.61 -26.37
CA THR A 82 26.23 7.46 -26.17
C THR A 82 25.13 6.75 -25.37
N ASP A 83 25.14 5.42 -25.32
CA ASP A 83 24.16 4.59 -24.62
C ASP A 83 24.82 3.30 -24.10
N LEU A 84 24.65 3.03 -22.80
CA LEU A 84 25.22 1.85 -22.13
C LEU A 84 24.59 0.54 -22.62
N SER A 85 23.31 0.55 -23.03
CA SER A 85 22.62 -0.63 -23.55
C SER A 85 23.26 -1.11 -24.86
N LYS A 86 23.45 -0.19 -25.81
CA LYS A 86 24.08 -0.48 -27.11
C LYS A 86 25.53 -0.93 -26.98
N ALA A 87 26.24 -0.44 -25.97
CA ALA A 87 27.63 -0.84 -25.71
C ALA A 87 27.76 -2.23 -25.08
N THR A 88 26.64 -2.84 -24.64
CA THR A 88 26.56 -4.14 -23.97
C THR A 88 25.61 -5.14 -24.65
N ASP A 89 25.03 -4.79 -25.81
CA ASP A 89 24.05 -5.59 -26.58
C ASP A 89 24.67 -6.80 -27.33
N GLY A 90 25.81 -7.33 -26.89
CA GLY A 90 26.47 -8.50 -27.48
C GLY A 90 26.81 -9.58 -26.43
N ASP A 91 26.96 -10.82 -26.88
CA ASP A 91 27.35 -11.97 -26.02
C ASP A 91 28.79 -11.83 -25.45
N GLU A 92 29.57 -10.86 -25.91
CA GLU A 92 30.93 -10.58 -25.45
C GLU A 92 30.96 -9.39 -24.47
N GLU A 93 31.53 -9.61 -23.28
CA GLU A 93 31.72 -8.57 -22.27
C GLU A 93 32.63 -7.46 -22.80
N ASN A 94 32.17 -6.21 -22.70
CA ASN A 94 32.94 -5.05 -23.11
C ASN A 94 34.06 -4.77 -22.09
N ILE A 95 35.27 -5.27 -22.39
CA ILE A 95 36.46 -5.18 -21.53
C ILE A 95 36.74 -3.73 -21.10
N GLY A 96 36.53 -2.74 -21.97
CA GLY A 96 36.77 -1.33 -21.66
C GLY A 96 35.82 -0.80 -20.59
N ILE A 97 34.55 -1.19 -20.65
CA ILE A 97 33.55 -0.82 -19.62
C ILE A 97 33.86 -1.54 -18.31
N GLU A 98 34.28 -2.80 -18.37
CA GLU A 98 34.61 -3.57 -17.18
C GLU A 98 35.88 -3.04 -16.50
N ALA A 99 36.88 -2.61 -17.26
CA ALA A 99 38.05 -1.92 -16.74
C ALA A 99 37.67 -0.62 -16.00
N ILE A 100 36.78 0.20 -16.58
CA ILE A 100 36.30 1.43 -15.91
C ILE A 100 35.50 1.09 -14.64
N ARG A 101 34.70 0.02 -14.65
CA ARG A 101 34.01 -0.46 -13.45
C ARG A 101 35.00 -0.92 -12.39
N ALA A 102 36.08 -1.60 -12.77
CA ALA A 102 37.12 -2.01 -11.85
C ALA A 102 37.82 -0.81 -11.20
N LEU A 103 38.15 0.23 -11.98
CA LEU A 103 38.72 1.49 -11.48
C LEU A 103 37.83 2.15 -10.40
N GLN A 104 36.50 1.99 -10.47
CA GLN A 104 35.59 2.52 -9.46
C GLN A 104 35.77 1.87 -8.08
N TYR A 105 36.36 0.68 -8.02
CA TYR A 105 36.62 -0.10 -6.81
C TYR A 105 38.11 -0.22 -6.49
N GLU A 106 38.95 0.69 -7.01
CA GLU A 106 40.36 0.79 -6.63
C GLU A 106 40.53 1.77 -5.45
N GLY A 107 41.43 1.44 -4.53
CA GLY A 107 41.77 2.26 -3.37
C GLY A 107 41.24 1.75 -2.02
N THR A 108 41.24 2.63 -1.03
CA THR A 108 40.81 2.31 0.32
C THR A 108 39.28 2.21 0.41
N ARG A 109 38.79 1.48 1.43
CA ARG A 109 37.35 1.31 1.67
C ARG A 109 36.60 2.64 1.78
N VAL A 110 37.22 3.63 2.42
CA VAL A 110 36.66 4.96 2.62
C VAL A 110 36.55 5.72 1.29
N GLU A 111 37.59 5.69 0.47
CA GLU A 111 37.62 6.37 -0.83
C GLU A 111 36.57 5.80 -1.79
N VAL A 112 36.48 4.47 -1.87
CA VAL A 112 35.48 3.79 -2.71
C VAL A 112 34.06 4.12 -2.23
N ALA A 113 33.80 4.05 -0.93
CA ALA A 113 32.49 4.40 -0.38
C ALA A 113 32.15 5.88 -0.58
N GLN A 114 33.13 6.77 -0.47
CA GLN A 114 32.99 8.20 -0.72
C GLN A 114 32.67 8.48 -2.20
N GLY A 115 33.40 7.87 -3.14
CA GLY A 115 33.16 8.02 -4.58
C GLY A 115 31.76 7.54 -5.00
N LEU A 116 31.31 6.41 -4.43
CA LEU A 116 29.94 5.92 -4.63
C LEU A 116 28.90 6.87 -4.05
N ARG A 117 29.15 7.47 -2.88
CA ARG A 117 28.28 8.50 -2.29
C ARG A 117 28.19 9.73 -3.18
N GLU A 118 29.30 10.21 -3.71
CA GLU A 118 29.35 11.38 -4.60
C GLU A 118 28.62 11.12 -5.92
N SER A 119 28.84 9.95 -6.52
CA SER A 119 28.09 9.50 -7.70
C SER A 119 26.59 9.47 -7.42
N GLY A 120 26.19 8.93 -6.25
CA GLY A 120 24.79 8.95 -5.81
C GLY A 120 24.24 10.37 -5.63
N ASN A 121 25.04 11.30 -5.09
CA ASN A 121 24.63 12.69 -4.91
C ASN A 121 24.37 13.38 -6.27
N GLU A 122 25.22 13.15 -7.27
CA GLU A 122 25.05 13.69 -8.62
C GLU A 122 23.73 13.24 -9.24
N VAL A 123 23.51 11.93 -9.23
CA VAL A 123 22.32 11.28 -9.79
C VAL A 123 21.04 11.73 -9.07
N THR A 124 21.09 11.91 -7.74
CA THR A 124 19.95 12.48 -7.00
C THR A 124 19.69 13.95 -7.31
N ARG A 125 20.73 14.73 -7.67
CA ARG A 125 20.57 16.12 -8.11
C ARG A 125 19.84 16.18 -9.46
N GLU A 126 20.09 15.20 -10.33
CA GLU A 126 19.33 14.97 -11.57
C GLU A 126 17.92 14.39 -11.34
N LYS A 127 17.53 14.12 -10.09
CA LYS A 127 16.24 13.52 -9.69
C LYS A 127 16.02 12.09 -10.19
N LYS A 128 17.09 11.38 -10.55
CA LYS A 128 17.06 9.94 -10.87
C LYS A 128 17.10 9.12 -9.57
N TRP A 129 15.96 9.03 -8.88
CA TRP A 129 15.90 8.45 -7.53
C TRP A 129 16.20 6.94 -7.47
N SER A 130 15.86 6.19 -8.53
CA SER A 130 16.17 4.75 -8.64
C SER A 130 17.68 4.50 -8.60
N ASP A 131 18.39 5.22 -9.45
CA ASP A 131 19.82 5.04 -9.70
C ASP A 131 20.61 5.55 -8.49
N GLY A 132 20.19 6.70 -7.93
CA GLY A 132 20.76 7.23 -6.69
C GLY A 132 20.64 6.26 -5.53
N LYS A 133 19.47 5.62 -5.37
CA LYS A 133 19.25 4.56 -4.36
C LYS A 133 20.23 3.40 -4.54
N GLU A 134 20.52 3.00 -5.78
CA GLU A 134 21.48 1.92 -6.06
C GLU A 134 22.91 2.30 -5.67
N PHE A 135 23.37 3.49 -6.03
CA PHE A 135 24.71 3.98 -5.64
C PHE A 135 24.88 4.03 -4.12
N TYR A 136 23.91 4.57 -3.38
CA TYR A 136 23.97 4.55 -1.90
C TYR A 136 23.91 3.13 -1.33
N THR A 137 23.18 2.22 -1.97
CA THR A 137 23.13 0.81 -1.55
C THR A 137 24.48 0.12 -1.75
N LYS A 138 25.15 0.37 -2.87
CA LYS A 138 26.53 -0.10 -3.11
C LYS A 138 27.50 0.48 -2.07
N ALA A 139 27.43 1.78 -1.79
CA ALA A 139 28.27 2.42 -0.77
C ALA A 139 28.07 1.78 0.62
N ILE A 140 26.82 1.54 1.03
CA ILE A 140 26.51 0.87 2.29
C ILE A 140 27.03 -0.58 2.28
N ALA A 141 26.92 -1.30 1.16
CA ALA A 141 27.42 -2.67 1.04
C ALA A 141 28.95 -2.71 1.19
N VAL A 142 29.69 -1.77 0.60
CA VAL A 142 31.14 -1.61 0.81
C VAL A 142 31.46 -1.40 2.29
N LEU A 143 30.71 -0.53 2.98
CA LEU A 143 30.91 -0.19 4.39
C LEU A 143 30.43 -1.23 5.40
N THR A 144 29.64 -2.23 4.98
CA THR A 144 29.09 -3.29 5.84
C THR A 144 29.62 -4.68 5.52
N GLY A 145 30.16 -4.86 4.31
CA GLY A 145 30.74 -6.12 3.84
C GLY A 145 32.12 -6.42 4.41
N GLU A 146 32.69 -7.54 3.96
CA GLU A 146 34.04 -7.98 4.33
C GLU A 146 35.09 -6.94 3.92
N ASN A 147 36.10 -6.73 4.78
CA ASN A 147 37.18 -5.79 4.50
C ASN A 147 38.19 -6.41 3.52
N LYS A 148 37.95 -6.19 2.22
CA LYS A 148 38.80 -6.65 1.09
C LYS A 148 39.64 -5.53 0.48
N TRP A 149 39.60 -4.36 1.09
CA TRP A 149 40.15 -3.13 0.53
C TRP A 149 41.60 -2.90 0.97
N GLU A 150 42.27 -2.00 0.27
CA GLU A 150 43.63 -1.60 0.62
C GLU A 150 43.69 -1.05 2.05
N LYS A 151 44.81 -1.31 2.73
CA LYS A 151 45.03 -0.83 4.09
C LYS A 151 45.41 0.64 4.02
N SER A 152 44.72 1.45 4.82
CA SER A 152 45.02 2.86 5.02
C SER A 152 46.13 3.05 6.04
N ASP A 153 46.85 4.17 5.91
CA ASP A 153 47.87 4.63 6.85
C ASP A 153 47.27 5.16 8.17
N ASP A 154 45.96 5.51 8.19
CA ASP A 154 45.23 5.98 9.39
C ASP A 154 43.90 5.20 9.59
N PRO A 155 43.96 4.01 10.22
CA PRO A 155 42.78 3.18 10.40
C PRO A 155 41.73 3.76 11.37
N GLU A 156 42.14 4.58 12.34
CA GLU A 156 41.21 5.15 13.34
C GLU A 156 40.43 6.32 12.75
N GLY A 157 41.10 7.22 12.01
CA GLY A 157 40.43 8.29 11.27
C GLY A 157 39.47 7.75 10.22
N ASP A 158 39.80 6.62 9.61
CA ASP A 158 38.94 5.99 8.61
C ASP A 158 37.66 5.41 9.20
N LEU A 159 37.67 4.84 10.40
CA LEU A 159 36.43 4.38 11.06
C LEU A 159 35.44 5.53 11.31
N ILE A 160 35.95 6.72 11.65
CA ILE A 160 35.12 7.91 11.83
C ILE A 160 34.51 8.33 10.49
N LYS A 161 35.33 8.42 9.43
CA LYS A 161 34.87 8.75 8.07
C LYS A 161 33.86 7.71 7.56
N GLU A 162 34.09 6.42 7.76
CA GLU A 162 33.17 5.35 7.39
C GLU A 162 31.80 5.55 8.04
N ARG A 163 31.78 5.93 9.34
CA ARG A 163 30.54 6.20 10.07
C ARG A 163 29.80 7.43 9.50
N GLU A 164 30.51 8.50 9.19
CA GLU A 164 29.94 9.71 8.60
C GLU A 164 29.41 9.46 7.18
N ILE A 165 30.15 8.71 6.37
CA ILE A 165 29.73 8.30 5.02
C ILE A 165 28.51 7.40 5.11
N ALA A 166 28.51 6.40 6.01
CA ALA A 166 27.36 5.52 6.22
C ALA A 166 26.12 6.32 6.64
N GLU A 167 26.25 7.24 7.60
CA GLU A 167 25.16 8.11 8.03
C GLU A 167 24.57 8.90 6.86
N ALA A 168 25.42 9.55 6.06
CA ALA A 168 25.00 10.31 4.90
C ALA A 168 24.32 9.41 3.84
N CYS A 169 24.87 8.22 3.57
CA CYS A 169 24.31 7.26 2.62
C CYS A 169 22.94 6.75 3.05
N TYR A 170 22.77 6.35 4.33
CA TYR A 170 21.46 5.95 4.85
C TYR A 170 20.45 7.10 4.76
N SER A 171 20.87 8.31 5.14
CA SER A 171 20.00 9.49 5.06
C SER A 171 19.58 9.79 3.62
N ASN A 172 20.51 9.78 2.66
CA ASN A 172 20.23 10.08 1.25
C ASN A 172 19.48 8.95 0.54
N ARG A 173 19.72 7.69 0.90
CA ARG A 173 18.90 6.56 0.45
C ARG A 173 17.47 6.66 0.97
N ALA A 174 17.28 7.09 2.21
CA ALA A 174 15.96 7.41 2.76
C ALA A 174 15.23 8.49 1.94
N LEU A 175 15.94 9.52 1.47
CA LEU A 175 15.36 10.53 0.57
C LEU A 175 14.89 9.90 -0.75
N CYS A 176 15.74 9.09 -1.39
CA CYS A 176 15.39 8.41 -2.63
C CYS A 176 14.15 7.52 -2.44
N ASN A 177 14.13 6.75 -1.36
CA ASN A 177 12.97 5.92 -1.00
C ASN A 177 11.72 6.74 -0.71
N LEU A 178 11.85 7.94 -0.12
CA LEU A 178 10.73 8.82 0.15
C LEU A 178 10.09 9.35 -1.13
N GLU A 179 10.92 9.81 -2.08
CA GLU A 179 10.49 10.29 -3.40
C GLU A 179 9.90 9.17 -4.25
N LEU A 180 10.43 7.95 -4.13
CA LEU A 180 9.87 6.72 -4.73
C LEU A 180 8.63 6.19 -4.00
N LYS A 181 8.16 6.86 -2.93
CA LYS A 181 7.02 6.46 -2.09
C LYS A 181 7.18 5.10 -1.38
N ASN A 182 8.41 4.63 -1.20
CA ASN A 182 8.76 3.44 -0.43
C ASN A 182 8.86 3.77 1.06
N TYR A 183 7.75 4.18 1.67
CA TYR A 183 7.72 4.77 3.02
C TYR A 183 8.29 3.84 4.12
N ARG A 184 8.05 2.54 4.03
CA ARG A 184 8.62 1.57 4.99
C ARG A 184 10.14 1.46 4.89
N SER A 185 10.69 1.50 3.69
CA SER A 185 12.14 1.50 3.50
C SER A 185 12.77 2.80 3.99
N THR A 186 12.09 3.94 3.76
CA THR A 186 12.51 5.24 4.31
C THR A 186 12.63 5.20 5.83
N THR A 187 11.65 4.65 6.55
CA THR A 187 11.73 4.61 8.02
C THR A 187 12.86 3.73 8.54
N LEU A 188 13.16 2.61 7.87
CA LEU A 188 14.29 1.75 8.21
C LEU A 188 15.65 2.42 7.93
N ASP A 189 15.77 3.11 6.81
CA ASP A 189 16.95 3.89 6.46
C ASP A 189 17.18 5.04 7.45
N CYS A 190 16.12 5.77 7.80
CA CYS A 190 16.18 6.81 8.82
C CYS A 190 16.56 6.26 10.19
N ALA A 191 16.02 5.11 10.60
CA ALA A 191 16.40 4.46 11.87
C ALA A 191 17.89 4.07 11.89
N SER A 192 18.40 3.57 10.76
CA SER A 192 19.83 3.24 10.61
C SER A 192 20.71 4.49 10.69
N ALA A 193 20.32 5.58 10.01
CA ALA A 193 21.01 6.87 10.10
C ALA A 193 20.99 7.43 11.53
N LEU A 194 19.86 7.36 12.24
CA LEU A 194 19.73 7.85 13.62
C LEU A 194 20.50 7.00 14.63
N LYS A 195 20.69 5.70 14.36
CA LYS A 195 21.58 4.84 15.17
C LYS A 195 23.04 5.28 15.07
N LEU A 196 23.46 5.77 13.90
CA LEU A 196 24.80 6.31 13.68
C LEU A 196 24.94 7.74 14.22
N ASN A 197 23.98 8.61 13.94
CA ASN A 197 23.94 9.99 14.38
C ASN A 197 22.53 10.38 14.88
N PRO A 198 22.28 10.33 16.20
CA PRO A 198 20.99 10.69 16.77
C PRO A 198 20.59 12.16 16.59
N LYS A 199 21.51 13.03 16.16
CA LYS A 199 21.28 14.46 15.95
C LYS A 199 20.94 14.82 14.50
N ASN A 200 20.77 13.83 13.60
CA ASN A 200 20.45 14.09 12.20
C ASN A 200 18.97 14.53 12.03
N VAL A 201 18.76 15.85 11.96
CA VAL A 201 17.44 16.47 11.76
C VAL A 201 16.79 16.05 10.44
N LYS A 202 17.58 15.84 9.36
CA LYS A 202 17.05 15.40 8.05
C LYS A 202 16.43 14.00 8.14
N ALA A 203 17.03 13.10 8.92
CA ALA A 203 16.49 11.76 9.14
C ALA A 203 15.15 11.81 9.92
N TYR A 204 15.03 12.66 10.95
CA TYR A 204 13.74 12.87 11.64
C TYR A 204 12.67 13.42 10.70
N TYR A 205 13.01 14.42 9.87
CA TYR A 205 12.07 14.99 8.90
C TYR A 205 11.59 13.95 7.90
N ARG A 206 12.51 13.21 7.26
CA ARG A 206 12.18 12.16 6.28
C ARG A 206 11.34 11.04 6.89
N SER A 207 11.69 10.60 8.10
CA SER A 207 10.92 9.60 8.84
C SER A 207 9.52 10.10 9.19
N THR A 208 9.38 11.36 9.62
CA THR A 208 8.09 12.00 9.91
C THR A 208 7.20 12.02 8.68
N CYS A 209 7.74 12.42 7.52
CA CYS A 209 7.00 12.42 6.25
C CYS A 209 6.54 11.00 5.85
N ALA A 210 7.41 10.00 6.00
CA ALA A 210 7.07 8.61 5.69
C ALA A 210 6.00 8.04 6.63
N LEU A 211 6.09 8.30 7.93
CA LEU A 211 5.11 7.84 8.93
C LEU A 211 3.75 8.53 8.74
N PHE A 212 3.75 9.83 8.43
CA PHE A 212 2.53 10.56 8.08
C PHE A 212 1.86 9.98 6.83
N ALA A 213 2.64 9.65 5.79
CA ALA A 213 2.11 9.02 4.58
C ALA A 213 1.56 7.60 4.81
N LEU A 214 2.04 6.90 5.85
CA LEU A 214 1.52 5.60 6.28
C LEU A 214 0.33 5.70 7.25
N ASP A 215 -0.19 6.91 7.52
CA ASP A 215 -1.24 7.21 8.50
C ASP A 215 -0.90 6.73 9.93
N LYS A 216 0.39 6.58 10.23
CA LYS A 216 0.93 6.24 11.56
C LYS A 216 1.14 7.51 12.38
N ILE A 217 0.03 8.17 12.69
CA ILE A 217 0.00 9.52 13.28
C ILE A 217 0.71 9.58 14.65
N PRO A 218 0.52 8.63 15.58
CA PRO A 218 1.22 8.66 16.87
C PRO A 218 2.75 8.58 16.72
N GLU A 219 3.24 7.69 15.86
CA GLU A 219 4.68 7.55 15.62
C GLU A 219 5.26 8.74 14.85
N ALA A 220 4.49 9.33 13.94
CA ALA A 220 4.87 10.54 13.22
C ALA A 220 4.99 11.75 14.18
N GLU A 221 4.06 11.90 15.12
CA GLU A 221 4.08 12.95 16.15
C GLU A 221 5.32 12.86 17.03
N ASP A 222 5.61 11.67 17.56
CA ASP A 222 6.79 11.40 18.40
C ASP A 222 8.10 11.68 17.64
N THR A 223 8.19 11.23 16.38
CA THR A 223 9.38 11.48 15.53
C THR A 223 9.54 12.96 15.21
N CYS A 224 8.44 13.67 14.91
CA CYS A 224 8.45 15.10 14.63
C CYS A 224 8.86 15.92 15.85
N ALA A 225 8.34 15.58 17.03
CA ALA A 225 8.66 16.23 18.29
C ALA A 225 10.14 16.08 18.66
N ARG A 226 10.72 14.89 18.47
CA ARG A 226 12.16 14.66 18.64
C ARG A 226 12.99 15.50 17.67
N GLY A 227 12.58 15.57 16.39
CA GLY A 227 13.24 16.42 15.40
C GLY A 227 13.22 17.92 15.76
N LEU A 228 12.06 18.42 16.21
CA LEU A 228 11.89 19.80 16.66
C LEU A 228 12.63 20.13 17.96
N THR A 229 12.88 19.14 18.81
CA THR A 229 13.72 19.31 20.01
C THR A 229 15.17 19.61 19.63
N LEU A 230 15.65 19.05 18.52
CA LEU A 230 17.01 19.28 18.02
C LEU A 230 17.14 20.59 17.24
N ASP A 231 16.16 20.89 16.38
CA ASP A 231 16.10 22.13 15.62
C ASP A 231 14.69 22.73 15.66
N PRO A 232 14.39 23.57 16.67
CA PRO A 232 13.09 24.22 16.81
C PRO A 232 12.76 25.19 15.68
N SER A 233 13.78 25.70 14.94
CA SER A 233 13.61 26.68 13.86
C SER A 233 13.28 26.03 12.50
N ASN A 234 13.24 24.70 12.46
CA ASN A 234 13.04 23.95 11.23
C ASN A 234 11.62 24.10 10.64
N LYS A 235 11.45 25.03 9.70
CA LYS A 235 10.15 25.30 9.04
C LYS A 235 9.48 24.05 8.43
N PRO A 236 10.20 23.15 7.71
CA PRO A 236 9.61 21.91 7.21
C PRO A 236 9.00 21.02 8.30
N LEU A 237 9.71 20.81 9.42
CA LEU A 237 9.20 20.02 10.54
C LEU A 237 8.01 20.69 11.23
N GLN A 238 8.04 22.01 11.43
CA GLN A 238 6.90 22.75 11.99
C GLN A 238 5.64 22.59 11.12
N THR A 239 5.81 22.66 9.79
CA THR A 239 4.72 22.44 8.83
C THR A 239 4.16 21.02 8.94
N MET A 240 5.03 20.02 9.07
CA MET A 240 4.61 18.63 9.27
C MET A 240 3.90 18.43 10.62
N SER A 241 4.38 19.06 11.69
CA SER A 241 3.73 19.02 13.00
C SER A 241 2.30 19.55 12.95
N ALA A 242 2.06 20.64 12.21
CA ALA A 242 0.71 21.18 12.02
C ALA A 242 -0.20 20.24 11.21
N LYS A 243 0.35 19.55 10.19
CA LYS A 243 -0.40 18.53 9.44
C LYS A 243 -0.74 17.31 10.30
N ILE A 244 0.20 16.86 11.12
CA ILE A 244 0.02 15.73 12.04
C ILE A 244 -1.05 16.06 13.08
N SER A 245 -0.99 17.25 13.70
CA SER A 245 -2.00 17.65 14.68
C SER A 245 -3.40 17.75 14.07
N ALA A 246 -3.54 18.34 12.88
CA ALA A 246 -4.82 18.40 12.16
C ALA A 246 -5.36 17.00 11.80
N ARG A 247 -4.50 16.07 11.38
CA ARG A 247 -4.91 14.68 11.10
C ARG A 247 -5.30 13.93 12.38
N LYS A 248 -4.59 14.19 13.48
CA LYS A 248 -4.86 13.60 14.79
C LYS A 248 -6.24 14.00 15.32
N THR A 249 -6.61 15.28 15.26
CA THR A 249 -7.93 15.74 15.73
C THR A 249 -9.06 15.07 14.94
N VAL A 250 -8.92 14.96 13.61
CA VAL A 250 -9.90 14.26 12.77
C VAL A 250 -10.03 12.78 13.15
N LEU A 251 -8.92 12.10 13.42
CA LEU A 251 -8.94 10.69 13.85
C LEU A 251 -9.58 10.52 15.24
N GLU A 252 -9.30 11.44 16.16
CA GLU A 252 -9.91 11.47 17.49
C GLU A 252 -11.42 11.70 17.41
N GLU A 253 -11.90 12.60 16.55
CA GLU A 253 -13.33 12.82 16.31
C GLU A 253 -14.02 11.58 15.73
N ILE A 254 -13.43 10.94 14.71
CA ILE A 254 -13.98 9.72 14.10
C ILE A 254 -14.05 8.60 15.14
N THR A 255 -12.98 8.40 15.92
CA THR A 255 -12.95 7.35 16.95
C THR A 255 -13.90 7.65 18.11
N ALA A 256 -14.05 8.90 18.51
CA ALA A 256 -15.01 9.32 19.53
C ALA A 256 -16.45 9.09 19.08
N LYS A 257 -16.79 9.46 17.83
CA LYS A 257 -18.11 9.22 17.25
C LYS A 257 -18.43 7.73 17.19
N ARG A 258 -17.51 6.91 16.69
CA ARG A 258 -17.69 5.45 16.63
C ARG A 258 -17.92 4.85 18.02
N ARG A 259 -17.14 5.26 19.02
CA ARG A 259 -17.32 4.79 20.41
C ARG A 259 -18.67 5.22 20.98
N ALA A 260 -19.13 6.43 20.68
CA ALA A 260 -20.44 6.92 21.15
C ALA A 260 -21.60 6.12 20.52
N GLU A 261 -21.53 5.82 19.23
CA GLU A 261 -22.51 4.99 18.51
C GLU A 261 -22.53 3.55 19.05
N GLU A 262 -21.36 2.94 19.27
CA GLU A 262 -21.22 1.61 19.87
C GLU A 262 -21.81 1.55 21.30
N GLU A 263 -21.54 2.58 22.11
CA GLU A 263 -22.07 2.70 23.48
C GLU A 263 -23.60 2.88 23.48
N LEU A 264 -24.14 3.66 22.55
CA LEU A 264 -25.59 3.83 22.40
C LEU A 264 -26.25 2.51 21.99
N ALA A 265 -25.76 1.86 20.94
CA ALA A 265 -26.27 0.56 20.49
C ALA A 265 -26.21 -0.52 21.58
N ARG A 266 -25.15 -0.50 22.41
CA ARG A 266 -25.04 -1.41 23.57
C ARG A 266 -26.13 -1.14 24.60
N LYS A 267 -26.41 0.13 24.90
CA LYS A 267 -27.47 0.53 25.84
C LYS A 267 -28.84 0.16 25.30
N GLU A 268 -29.14 0.47 24.04
CA GLU A 268 -30.40 0.09 23.39
C GLU A 268 -30.62 -1.42 23.44
N LYS A 269 -29.60 -2.23 23.10
CA LYS A 269 -29.70 -3.70 23.17
C LYS A 269 -29.93 -4.22 24.59
N LEU A 270 -29.31 -3.61 25.59
CA LEU A 270 -29.49 -3.97 27.00
C LEU A 270 -30.92 -3.66 27.48
N ILE A 271 -31.41 -2.47 27.14
CA ILE A 271 -32.74 -1.99 27.52
C ILE A 271 -33.81 -2.80 26.81
N LEU A 272 -33.64 -3.07 25.51
CA LEU A 272 -34.51 -3.96 24.74
C LEU A 272 -34.59 -5.36 25.36
N ASN A 273 -33.46 -5.98 25.71
CA ASN A 273 -33.45 -7.27 26.39
C ASN A 273 -34.16 -7.22 27.75
N THR A 274 -33.99 -6.13 28.49
CA THR A 274 -34.65 -5.93 29.78
C THR A 274 -36.17 -5.82 29.60
N ALA A 275 -36.61 -5.05 28.60
CA ALA A 275 -38.00 -4.87 28.21
C ALA A 275 -38.67 -6.18 27.77
N LEU A 276 -37.98 -7.01 26.98
CA LEU A 276 -38.46 -8.32 26.55
C LEU A 276 -38.62 -9.30 27.72
N ARG A 277 -37.64 -9.33 28.63
CA ARG A 277 -37.68 -10.17 29.83
C ARG A 277 -38.79 -9.75 30.79
N ALA A 278 -38.99 -8.45 31.00
CA ALA A 278 -40.02 -7.92 31.88
C ALA A 278 -41.45 -8.28 31.41
N ARG A 279 -41.63 -8.48 30.10
CA ARG A 279 -42.90 -8.87 29.47
C ARG A 279 -43.02 -10.38 29.24
N GLU A 280 -42.07 -11.17 29.74
CA GLU A 280 -42.02 -12.64 29.60
C GLU A 280 -42.06 -13.14 28.14
N ILE A 281 -41.51 -12.36 27.20
CA ILE A 281 -41.49 -12.70 25.78
C ILE A 281 -40.28 -13.57 25.49
N LYS A 282 -40.52 -14.74 24.88
CA LYS A 282 -39.45 -15.65 24.44
C LYS A 282 -39.11 -15.40 22.98
N ILE A 283 -37.81 -15.24 22.72
CA ILE A 283 -37.26 -15.15 21.37
C ILE A 283 -36.44 -16.41 21.11
N ARG A 284 -36.73 -17.07 19.99
CA ARG A 284 -35.96 -18.18 19.45
C ARG A 284 -35.20 -17.67 18.21
N ILE A 285 -33.91 -17.96 18.15
CA ILE A 285 -33.07 -17.68 16.98
C ILE A 285 -32.83 -19.01 16.26
N SER A 286 -33.06 -19.04 14.95
CA SER A 286 -32.81 -20.17 14.07
C SER A 286 -31.37 -20.13 13.52
N ASP A 287 -30.91 -21.24 12.94
CA ASP A 287 -29.56 -21.33 12.36
C ASP A 287 -29.37 -20.42 11.13
N ARG A 288 -30.48 -20.02 10.48
CA ARG A 288 -30.50 -19.18 9.28
C ARG A 288 -31.60 -18.12 9.40
N PRO A 289 -31.38 -17.07 10.20
CA PRO A 289 -32.34 -15.99 10.32
C PRO A 289 -32.50 -15.26 8.98
N PRO A 290 -33.71 -14.83 8.61
CA PRO A 290 -33.93 -14.00 7.44
C PRO A 290 -33.22 -12.66 7.57
N GLU A 291 -32.74 -12.11 6.45
CA GLU A 291 -32.26 -10.74 6.39
C GLU A 291 -33.45 -9.79 6.36
N LEU A 292 -33.63 -9.01 7.43
CA LEU A 292 -34.78 -8.12 7.63
C LEU A 292 -34.44 -6.64 7.40
N GLU A 293 -33.27 -6.36 6.82
CA GLU A 293 -32.75 -5.01 6.60
C GLU A 293 -32.88 -4.12 7.85
N ASP A 294 -33.83 -3.18 7.85
CA ASP A 294 -34.09 -2.23 8.93
C ASP A 294 -35.32 -2.58 9.79
N ALA A 295 -35.97 -3.72 9.52
CA ALA A 295 -37.10 -4.22 10.29
C ALA A 295 -36.61 -5.09 11.46
N ALA A 296 -36.37 -4.45 12.60
CA ALA A 296 -35.94 -5.09 13.83
C ALA A 296 -36.90 -4.79 14.99
N ILE A 297 -36.92 -5.68 15.99
CA ILE A 297 -37.61 -5.41 17.25
C ILE A 297 -36.92 -4.21 17.91
N HIS A 298 -37.70 -3.19 18.25
CA HIS A 298 -37.20 -2.00 18.91
C HIS A 298 -38.24 -1.43 19.88
N LEU A 299 -37.80 -0.48 20.69
CA LEU A 299 -38.65 0.28 21.59
C LEU A 299 -38.98 1.62 20.93
N SER A 300 -40.26 1.99 20.98
CA SER A 300 -40.77 3.26 20.43
C SER A 300 -41.74 3.91 21.43
N PRO A 301 -41.73 5.24 21.60
CA PRO A 301 -40.95 6.25 20.86
C PRO A 301 -39.51 6.43 21.33
N ASP A 302 -39.13 5.95 22.52
CA ASP A 302 -37.80 6.11 23.08
C ASP A 302 -37.07 4.75 23.19
N PRO A 303 -36.00 4.52 22.40
CA PRO A 303 -35.19 3.29 22.45
C PRO A 303 -34.49 3.04 23.79
N LEU A 304 -34.31 4.10 24.60
CA LEU A 304 -33.61 4.04 25.88
C LEU A 304 -34.56 3.98 27.08
N SER A 305 -35.86 3.91 26.86
CA SER A 305 -36.82 3.76 27.94
C SER A 305 -37.39 2.33 27.97
N PRO A 306 -37.25 1.58 29.08
CA PRO A 306 -37.84 0.24 29.19
C PRO A 306 -39.38 0.25 29.22
N THR A 307 -40.00 1.40 29.52
CA THR A 307 -41.46 1.58 29.53
C THR A 307 -42.03 1.89 28.15
N SER A 308 -41.18 2.17 27.15
CA SER A 308 -41.61 2.37 25.78
C SER A 308 -42.20 1.08 25.20
N THR A 309 -43.08 1.26 24.23
CA THR A 309 -43.82 0.18 23.57
C THR A 309 -42.87 -0.65 22.72
N LEU A 310 -42.91 -1.98 22.88
CA LEU A 310 -42.20 -2.86 21.95
C LEU A 310 -42.90 -2.88 20.60
N VAL A 311 -42.11 -2.78 19.55
CA VAL A 311 -42.56 -2.86 18.17
C VAL A 311 -41.89 -4.06 17.53
N PHE A 312 -42.69 -4.91 16.89
CA PHE A 312 -42.24 -6.15 16.27
C PHE A 312 -42.44 -6.10 14.75
N PRO A 313 -41.45 -6.51 13.96
CA PRO A 313 -41.70 -6.87 12.58
C PRO A 313 -42.50 -8.18 12.54
N SER A 314 -43.50 -8.23 11.68
CA SER A 314 -44.49 -9.30 11.66
C SER A 314 -44.78 -9.77 10.24
N VAL A 315 -44.93 -11.07 10.04
CA VAL A 315 -45.32 -11.68 8.76
C VAL A 315 -46.71 -12.30 8.92
N PHE A 316 -47.61 -11.89 8.03
CA PHE A 316 -48.94 -12.44 7.91
C PHE A 316 -48.92 -13.48 6.80
N LEU A 317 -49.05 -14.75 7.16
CA LEU A 317 -48.96 -15.89 6.25
C LEU A 317 -50.36 -16.35 5.86
N TYR A 318 -50.59 -16.56 4.57
CA TYR A 318 -51.82 -17.13 4.02
C TYR A 318 -51.52 -18.53 3.45
N PRO A 319 -51.39 -19.56 4.31
CA PRO A 319 -50.84 -20.85 3.91
C PRO A 319 -51.67 -21.58 2.86
N MET A 320 -52.99 -21.36 2.81
CA MET A 320 -53.89 -22.02 1.85
C MET A 320 -53.69 -21.55 0.40
N ASP A 321 -53.17 -20.33 0.22
CA ASP A 321 -52.99 -19.70 -1.09
C ASP A 321 -51.51 -19.35 -1.35
N ALA A 322 -50.60 -19.77 -0.46
CA ALA A 322 -49.15 -19.56 -0.51
C ALA A 322 -48.74 -18.09 -0.70
N GLN A 323 -49.43 -17.19 0.00
CA GLN A 323 -49.14 -15.75 0.00
C GLN A 323 -48.65 -15.29 1.38
N SER A 324 -48.03 -14.11 1.42
CA SER A 324 -47.62 -13.47 2.67
C SER A 324 -47.62 -11.96 2.55
N ASP A 325 -47.98 -11.27 3.63
CA ASP A 325 -47.79 -9.83 3.81
C ASP A 325 -46.78 -9.54 4.92
N PHE A 326 -45.97 -8.49 4.76
CA PHE A 326 -45.00 -8.07 5.75
C PHE A 326 -45.41 -6.74 6.40
N VAL A 327 -45.56 -6.75 7.73
CA VAL A 327 -45.83 -5.58 8.55
C VAL A 327 -44.56 -5.22 9.32
N LYS A 328 -43.90 -4.16 8.88
CA LYS A 328 -42.60 -3.73 9.44
C LYS A 328 -42.68 -3.28 10.90
N SER A 329 -43.82 -2.72 11.31
CA SER A 329 -44.02 -2.15 12.65
C SER A 329 -45.39 -2.56 13.18
N PHE A 330 -45.39 -3.53 14.09
CA PHE A 330 -46.56 -3.96 14.86
C PHE A 330 -46.30 -3.69 16.34
N ALA A 331 -46.92 -2.66 16.88
CA ALA A 331 -46.78 -2.29 18.28
C ALA A 331 -47.48 -3.29 19.21
N GLU A 332 -46.92 -3.54 20.39
CA GLU A 332 -47.46 -4.54 21.33
C GLU A 332 -48.88 -4.21 21.83
N THR A 333 -49.30 -2.94 21.73
CA THR A 333 -50.63 -2.46 22.12
C THR A 333 -51.68 -2.60 21.00
N GLU A 334 -51.25 -2.79 19.76
CA GLU A 334 -52.13 -2.96 18.59
C GLU A 334 -52.67 -4.39 18.54
N THR A 335 -53.75 -4.60 17.77
CA THR A 335 -54.36 -5.90 17.57
C THR A 335 -54.19 -6.40 16.14
N ILE A 336 -54.27 -7.72 15.94
CA ILE A 336 -54.20 -8.32 14.60
C ILE A 336 -55.33 -7.77 13.71
N GLY A 337 -56.51 -7.55 14.29
CA GLY A 337 -57.67 -7.01 13.58
C GLY A 337 -57.43 -5.60 13.04
N ASP A 338 -56.69 -4.76 13.75
CA ASP A 338 -56.34 -3.41 13.29
C ASP A 338 -55.53 -3.49 12.00
N HIS A 339 -54.54 -4.39 11.95
CA HIS A 339 -53.74 -4.60 10.75
C HIS A 339 -54.52 -5.24 9.60
N LEU A 340 -55.34 -6.27 9.88
CA LEU A 340 -56.17 -6.91 8.86
C LEU A 340 -57.21 -5.97 8.25
N SER A 341 -57.66 -4.96 9.01
CA SER A 341 -58.68 -4.02 8.55
C SER A 341 -58.26 -3.16 7.35
N TYR A 342 -56.97 -2.81 7.27
CA TYR A 342 -56.43 -2.06 6.14
C TYR A 342 -55.75 -2.95 5.08
N ILE A 343 -55.35 -4.17 5.44
CA ILE A 343 -54.79 -5.14 4.49
C ILE A 343 -55.88 -5.73 3.61
N PHE A 344 -57.07 -5.99 4.17
CA PHE A 344 -58.19 -6.50 3.39
C PHE A 344 -58.93 -5.38 2.65
N PRO A 345 -59.39 -5.61 1.40
CA PRO A 345 -59.40 -6.89 0.68
C PRO A 345 -58.07 -7.24 -0.03
N LEU A 346 -57.76 -8.53 -0.09
CA LEU A 346 -56.55 -9.03 -0.74
C LEU A 346 -56.72 -9.04 -2.28
N PRO A 347 -55.80 -8.46 -3.06
CA PRO A 347 -55.93 -8.38 -4.52
C PRO A 347 -56.03 -9.73 -5.23
N TRP A 348 -55.39 -10.75 -4.66
CA TRP A 348 -55.33 -12.11 -5.22
C TRP A 348 -56.51 -13.00 -4.76
N ASP A 349 -57.28 -12.58 -3.76
CA ASP A 349 -58.43 -13.35 -3.25
C ASP A 349 -59.66 -13.19 -4.15
N SER A 350 -59.64 -13.87 -5.29
CA SER A 350 -60.75 -13.89 -6.24
C SER A 350 -62.04 -14.50 -5.65
N ARG A 351 -61.92 -15.32 -4.59
CA ARG A 351 -63.06 -16.01 -3.95
C ARG A 351 -63.67 -15.21 -2.79
N GLN A 352 -63.04 -14.09 -2.40
CA GLN A 352 -63.44 -13.26 -1.25
C GLN A 352 -63.60 -14.06 0.05
N GLU A 353 -62.73 -15.05 0.26
CA GLU A 353 -62.72 -15.90 1.46
C GLU A 353 -62.09 -15.20 2.67
N TYR A 354 -61.23 -14.21 2.43
CA TYR A 354 -60.48 -13.47 3.44
C TYR A 354 -61.19 -12.16 3.81
N LYS A 355 -62.08 -12.24 4.81
CA LYS A 355 -62.73 -11.08 5.46
C LYS A 355 -62.49 -11.14 6.96
N LEU A 356 -62.53 -9.99 7.62
CA LEU A 356 -62.30 -9.88 9.08
C LEU A 356 -63.13 -10.88 9.89
N ASP A 357 -64.38 -11.16 9.51
CA ASP A 357 -65.25 -12.10 10.22
C ASP A 357 -65.09 -13.57 9.78
N SER A 358 -64.53 -13.82 8.59
CA SER A 358 -64.42 -15.15 7.98
C SER A 358 -63.03 -15.78 8.07
N VAL A 359 -62.11 -15.15 8.80
CA VAL A 359 -60.76 -15.67 9.03
C VAL A 359 -60.51 -15.98 10.50
N ASP A 360 -59.74 -17.04 10.73
CA ASP A 360 -59.15 -17.40 11.99
C ASP A 360 -57.63 -17.18 11.93
N CYS A 361 -57.07 -16.63 13.01
CA CYS A 361 -55.65 -16.37 13.13
C CYS A 361 -55.02 -17.40 14.06
N PHE A 362 -53.88 -17.94 13.66
CA PHE A 362 -53.15 -18.96 14.40
C PHE A 362 -51.66 -18.63 14.50
N MET A 363 -51.04 -18.99 15.62
CA MET A 363 -49.61 -18.85 15.83
C MET A 363 -49.02 -20.18 16.29
N GLU A 364 -47.75 -20.40 15.98
CA GLU A 364 -47.02 -21.58 16.44
C GLU A 364 -46.59 -21.40 17.90
N THR A 365 -46.67 -22.48 18.68
CA THR A 365 -46.26 -22.48 20.08
C THR A 365 -44.83 -22.98 20.23
N ALA A 366 -44.19 -22.69 21.38
CA ALA A 366 -42.84 -23.19 21.73
C ALA A 366 -42.71 -24.72 21.60
N ALA A 367 -43.78 -25.45 21.89
CA ALA A 367 -43.82 -26.90 21.77
C ALA A 367 -43.99 -27.38 20.31
N GLY A 368 -44.00 -26.47 19.33
CA GLY A 368 -44.31 -26.68 17.91
C GLY A 368 -45.80 -26.95 17.64
N GLY A 369 -46.69 -26.59 18.56
CA GLY A 369 -48.14 -26.71 18.37
C GLY A 369 -48.73 -25.49 17.67
N LEU A 370 -50.06 -25.44 17.55
CA LEU A 370 -50.80 -24.28 17.05
C LEU A 370 -51.75 -23.77 18.12
N ILE A 371 -51.81 -22.46 18.29
CA ILE A 371 -52.78 -21.78 19.13
C ILE A 371 -53.61 -20.80 18.30
N LYS A 372 -54.93 -20.84 18.48
CA LYS A 372 -55.83 -19.84 17.89
C LYS A 372 -55.71 -18.54 18.67
N VAL A 373 -55.39 -17.45 17.99
CA VAL A 373 -55.22 -16.11 18.57
C VAL A 373 -56.41 -15.22 18.25
N GLY A 374 -56.83 -14.44 19.25
CA GLY A 374 -57.99 -13.55 19.11
C GLY A 374 -57.63 -12.32 18.30
N LYS A 375 -58.40 -12.03 17.23
CA LYS A 375 -58.18 -10.87 16.35
C LYS A 375 -58.21 -9.52 17.09
N LYS A 376 -59.01 -9.41 18.15
CA LYS A 376 -59.18 -8.19 18.97
C LYS A 376 -58.26 -8.16 20.21
N MET A 377 -57.37 -9.13 20.36
CA MET A 377 -56.45 -9.20 21.49
C MET A 377 -55.17 -8.40 21.17
N PRO A 378 -54.67 -7.56 22.09
CA PRO A 378 -53.39 -6.88 21.91
C PRO A 378 -52.24 -7.87 21.74
N LEU A 379 -51.27 -7.54 20.90
CA LEU A 379 -50.12 -8.40 20.62
C LEU A 379 -49.34 -8.77 21.90
N LEU A 380 -49.19 -7.84 22.83
CA LEU A 380 -48.55 -8.09 24.13
C LEU A 380 -49.22 -9.27 24.86
N LYS A 381 -50.56 -9.30 24.92
CA LYS A 381 -51.30 -10.36 25.61
C LYS A 381 -51.19 -11.72 24.93
N ILE A 382 -50.89 -11.74 23.63
CA ILE A 382 -50.66 -12.96 22.87
C ILE A 382 -49.25 -13.52 23.14
N LEU A 383 -48.25 -12.64 23.23
CA LEU A 383 -46.84 -12.99 23.45
C LEU A 383 -46.49 -13.21 24.94
N GLU A 384 -47.22 -12.58 25.84
CA GLU A 384 -47.06 -12.70 27.30
C GLU A 384 -47.27 -14.16 27.77
N GLY A 385 -46.43 -14.61 28.70
CA GLY A 385 -46.49 -15.96 29.26
C GLY A 385 -45.79 -17.05 28.43
N GLY A 386 -45.11 -16.69 27.33
CA GLY A 386 -44.12 -17.54 26.65
C GLY A 386 -44.68 -18.85 26.07
N LYS A 387 -45.98 -18.89 25.74
CA LYS A 387 -46.63 -19.99 25.01
C LYS A 387 -46.34 -19.91 23.51
N VAL A 388 -46.34 -18.70 22.98
CA VAL A 388 -45.98 -18.34 21.61
C VAL A 388 -44.56 -17.77 21.65
N GLU A 389 -43.73 -18.16 20.69
CA GLU A 389 -42.35 -17.67 20.59
C GLU A 389 -42.21 -16.77 19.38
N VAL A 390 -41.42 -15.71 19.54
CA VAL A 390 -40.99 -14.87 18.42
C VAL A 390 -39.78 -15.56 17.79
N VAL A 391 -39.86 -15.86 16.49
CA VAL A 391 -38.82 -16.62 15.78
C VAL A 391 -38.02 -15.65 14.93
N ASP A 392 -36.70 -15.63 15.09
CA ASP A 392 -35.78 -14.75 14.35
C ASP A 392 -36.16 -13.27 14.43
N SER A 393 -36.62 -12.84 15.59
CA SER A 393 -37.12 -11.48 15.83
C SER A 393 -38.38 -11.12 15.03
N LEU A 394 -39.07 -12.10 14.44
CA LEU A 394 -40.32 -11.95 13.69
C LEU A 394 -41.50 -12.59 14.40
N VAL A 395 -42.63 -11.90 14.33
CA VAL A 395 -43.93 -12.43 14.74
C VAL A 395 -44.62 -13.02 13.50
N ASN A 396 -44.75 -14.35 13.46
CA ASN A 396 -45.42 -15.05 12.37
C ASN A 396 -46.87 -15.37 12.73
N ILE A 397 -47.81 -14.91 11.92
CA ILE A 397 -49.26 -15.10 12.13
C ILE A 397 -49.86 -15.78 10.90
N ASN A 398 -50.41 -16.97 11.07
CA ASN A 398 -51.10 -17.70 10.02
C ASN A 398 -52.56 -17.30 9.98
N ILE A 399 -53.03 -16.82 8.83
CA ILE A 399 -54.41 -16.37 8.59
C ILE A 399 -55.08 -17.38 7.68
N VAL A 400 -56.13 -18.03 8.19
CA VAL A 400 -56.82 -19.13 7.50
C VAL A 400 -58.32 -18.85 7.46
N PRO A 401 -59.01 -19.04 6.32
CA PRO A 401 -60.46 -18.96 6.28
C PRO A 401 -61.09 -19.95 7.26
N THR A 402 -62.11 -19.51 8.00
CA THR A 402 -62.75 -20.32 9.06
C THR A 402 -63.27 -21.66 8.53
N GLY A 403 -63.79 -21.69 7.29
CA GLY A 403 -64.24 -22.93 6.64
C GLY A 403 -63.11 -23.94 6.35
N LYS A 404 -61.87 -23.47 6.19
CA LYS A 404 -60.68 -24.28 5.88
C LYS A 404 -59.79 -24.53 7.11
N SER A 405 -60.11 -23.96 8.26
CA SER A 405 -59.27 -24.03 9.46
C SER A 405 -59.07 -25.45 9.98
N LYS A 406 -60.08 -26.32 9.90
CA LYS A 406 -59.96 -27.73 10.32
C LYS A 406 -58.94 -28.49 9.48
N GLN A 407 -59.04 -28.34 8.15
CA GLN A 407 -58.12 -28.97 7.19
C GLN A 407 -56.68 -28.52 7.46
N TRP A 408 -56.46 -27.22 7.62
CA TRP A 408 -55.12 -26.68 7.87
C TRP A 408 -54.50 -27.17 9.19
N ILE A 409 -55.30 -27.28 10.26
CA ILE A 409 -54.83 -27.82 11.55
C ILE A 409 -54.40 -29.30 11.39
N GLU A 410 -55.11 -30.08 10.59
CA GLU A 410 -54.76 -31.48 10.31
C GLU A 410 -53.46 -31.58 9.48
N GLU A 411 -53.30 -30.75 8.46
CA GLU A 411 -52.08 -30.67 7.64
C GLU A 411 -50.84 -30.30 8.49
N MET A 412 -51.00 -29.34 9.41
CA MET A 412 -49.90 -28.93 10.30
C MET A 412 -49.54 -30.01 11.32
N LYS A 413 -50.53 -30.75 11.84
CA LYS A 413 -50.27 -31.91 12.70
C LYS A 413 -49.54 -33.02 11.95
N ALA A 414 -49.92 -33.27 10.69
CA ALA A 414 -49.28 -34.27 9.84
C ALA A 414 -47.81 -33.91 9.56
N ARG A 415 -47.51 -32.63 9.25
CA ARG A 415 -46.14 -32.13 9.03
C ARG A 415 -45.21 -32.28 10.24
N LYS A 416 -45.76 -32.28 11.45
CA LYS A 416 -44.98 -32.36 12.69
C LYS A 416 -44.70 -33.80 13.16
N GLY A 417 -45.50 -34.76 12.67
CA GLY A 417 -45.33 -36.19 12.98
C GLY A 417 -44.37 -36.93 12.03
N ALA A 418 -43.95 -36.26 10.95
CA ALA A 418 -42.90 -36.68 10.03
C ALA A 418 -41.59 -35.99 10.40
#